data_AF-A0A832Z228-F1
#
_entry.id   AF-A0A832Z228-F1
#
_cell.length_a   1.000
_cell.length_b   1.000
_cell.length_c   1.000
_cell.angle_alpha   90.00
_cell.angle_beta   90.00
_cell.angle_gamma   90.00
#
_symmetry.space_group_name_H-M   'P 1'
#
loop_
_entity.id
_entity.type
_entity.pdbx_description
1 polymer ?
#
loop_
_entity_poly.entity_id
_entity_poly.type
_entity_poly.pdbx_seq_one_letter_code
_entity_poly.pdbx_strand_id
1 'polypeptide(L)'
;HVIDIWLPDFKYGNNECAKRLSGIDNYVDVVTRNLKIAINHGDMIIRHLVLPNHVECCSYKVLEWIAHNLPRDRVLVNIMDQYRPEYRAYEYKEIARRPRIDELESVYSYADRLGILWRDISR
;
A
#
# COMPACT_ATOMS: atom_id res chain seq x y z
N HIS A 1 18.85 -10.84 -17.76
CA HIS A 1 17.83 -10.44 -16.76
C HIS A 1 18.24 -11.05 -15.42
N VAL A 2 18.22 -10.28 -14.32
CA VAL A 2 18.74 -10.71 -13.00
C VAL A 2 17.66 -10.59 -11.89
N ILE A 3 16.50 -9.99 -12.18
CA ILE A 3 15.38 -9.85 -11.24
C ILE A 3 14.13 -10.45 -11.88
N ASP A 4 13.57 -11.47 -11.25
CA ASP A 4 12.36 -12.15 -11.71
C ASP A 4 11.09 -11.49 -11.13
N ILE A 5 11.14 -11.01 -9.88
CA ILE A 5 10.01 -10.36 -9.19
C ILE A 5 10.51 -9.20 -8.31
N TRP A 6 9.85 -8.05 -8.39
CA TRP A 6 10.06 -6.90 -7.50
C TRP A 6 9.11 -6.95 -6.31
N LEU A 7 9.59 -6.54 -5.13
CA LEU A 7 8.81 -6.46 -3.88
C LEU A 7 8.74 -5.02 -3.33
N PRO A 8 8.15 -4.06 -4.06
CA PRO A 8 8.11 -2.67 -3.62
C PRO A 8 7.06 -2.42 -2.52
N ASP A 9 7.30 -1.42 -1.68
CA ASP A 9 6.34 -0.95 -0.67
C ASP A 9 5.60 0.30 -1.15
N PHE A 10 4.26 0.26 -1.10
CA PHE A 10 3.41 1.43 -1.37
C PHE A 10 2.50 1.70 -0.17
N LYS A 11 2.92 2.61 0.70
CA LYS A 11 2.35 2.83 2.03
C LYS A 11 1.29 3.93 2.08
N TYR A 12 1.58 5.09 1.50
CA TYR A 12 0.73 6.28 1.60
C TYR A 12 0.07 6.62 0.27
N GLY A 13 -1.23 6.92 0.30
CA GLY A 13 -1.99 7.34 -0.89
C GLY A 13 -1.99 8.84 -1.14
N ASN A 14 -1.31 9.63 -0.30
CA ASN A 14 -1.15 11.08 -0.47
C ASN A 14 0.16 11.57 0.19
N ASN A 15 0.67 12.71 -0.30
CA ASN A 15 1.91 13.31 0.20
C ASN A 15 1.76 13.90 1.62
N GLU A 16 0.57 14.33 2.02
CA GLU A 16 0.32 14.89 3.36
C GLU A 16 0.55 13.86 4.47
N CYS A 17 0.00 12.65 4.32
CA CYS A 17 0.21 11.54 5.26
C CYS A 17 1.67 11.10 5.28
N ALA A 18 2.32 11.00 4.11
CA ALA A 18 3.73 10.65 4.02
C ALA A 18 4.63 11.66 4.73
N LYS A 19 4.36 12.96 4.55
CA LYS A 19 5.10 14.04 5.20
C LYS A 19 4.87 14.04 6.71
N ARG A 20 3.61 13.96 7.13
CA ARG A 20 3.23 14.04 8.54
C ARG A 20 3.69 12.84 9.36
N LEU A 21 3.58 11.63 8.81
CA LEU A 21 3.87 10.38 9.54
C LEU A 21 5.30 9.86 9.35
N SER A 22 5.96 10.20 8.24
CA SER A 22 7.32 9.72 7.92
C SER A 22 8.31 10.84 7.55
N GLY A 23 7.89 12.11 7.50
CA GLY A 23 8.77 13.23 7.15
C GLY A 23 9.07 13.36 5.65
N ILE A 24 8.46 12.53 4.79
CA ILE A 24 8.82 12.42 3.37
C ILE A 24 7.94 13.33 2.50
N ASP A 25 8.59 14.20 1.72
CA ASP A 25 7.93 15.01 0.68
C ASP A 25 7.84 14.25 -0.65
N ASN A 26 6.82 14.56 -1.47
CA ASN A 26 6.62 14.03 -2.82
C ASN A 26 6.61 12.48 -2.90
N TYR A 27 6.22 11.81 -1.81
CA TYR A 27 6.23 10.36 -1.70
C TYR A 27 5.47 9.66 -2.82
N VAL A 28 4.23 10.08 -3.08
CA VAL A 28 3.37 9.46 -4.10
C VAL A 28 4.00 9.62 -5.48
N ASP A 29 4.47 10.82 -5.82
CA ASP A 29 5.09 11.11 -7.12
C ASP A 29 6.32 10.24 -7.35
N VAL A 30 7.17 10.07 -6.33
CA VAL A 30 8.38 9.25 -6.42
C VAL A 30 8.03 7.77 -6.52
N VAL A 31 7.17 7.24 -5.65
CA VAL A 31 6.83 5.80 -5.62
C VAL A 31 6.12 5.41 -6.90
N THR A 32 5.11 6.17 -7.33
CA THR A 32 4.32 5.86 -8.53
C THR A 32 5.16 5.90 -9.81
N ARG A 33 6.07 6.87 -9.93
CA ARG A 33 7.06 6.91 -11.02
C ARG A 33 7.96 5.67 -11.00
N ASN A 34 8.47 5.29 -9.83
CA ASN A 34 9.37 4.15 -9.71
C ASN A 34 8.66 2.82 -10.01
N LEU A 35 7.39 2.65 -9.59
CA LEU A 35 6.58 1.47 -9.92
C LEU A 35 6.35 1.34 -11.43
N LYS A 36 6.08 2.45 -12.13
CA LYS A 36 5.95 2.48 -13.59
C LYS A 36 7.25 2.13 -14.32
N ILE A 37 8.41 2.39 -13.71
CA ILE A 37 9.70 1.96 -14.26
C ILE A 37 9.92 0.47 -13.98
N ALA A 38 9.72 0.04 -12.72
CA ALA A 38 10.00 -1.33 -12.28
C ALA A 38 9.22 -2.39 -13.06
N ILE A 39 7.95 -2.14 -13.39
CA ILE A 39 7.11 -3.09 -14.16
C ILE A 39 7.64 -3.38 -15.58
N ASN A 40 8.47 -2.49 -16.15
CA ASN A 40 9.13 -2.74 -17.43
C ASN A 40 10.35 -3.66 -17.30
N HIS A 41 10.77 -3.99 -16.08
CA HIS A 41 11.96 -4.76 -15.79
C HIS A 41 11.69 -6.06 -15.01
N GLY A 42 10.44 -6.33 -14.63
CA GLY A 42 10.01 -7.57 -13.98
C GLY A 42 8.58 -7.48 -13.46
N ASP A 43 8.02 -8.61 -13.04
CA ASP A 43 6.70 -8.65 -12.40
C ASP A 43 6.81 -8.17 -10.95
N MET A 44 5.68 -7.83 -10.31
CA MET A 44 5.71 -7.20 -8.99
C MET A 44 4.73 -7.82 -8.01
N ILE A 45 5.15 -7.89 -6.75
CA ILE A 45 4.27 -8.07 -5.60
C ILE A 45 4.38 -6.81 -4.73
N ILE A 46 3.41 -5.93 -4.86
CA ILE A 46 3.40 -4.66 -4.12
C ILE A 46 2.91 -4.92 -2.71
N ARG A 47 3.69 -4.52 -1.71
CA ARG A 47 3.31 -4.61 -0.30
C ARG A 47 2.62 -3.32 0.14
N HIS A 48 1.44 -3.47 0.72
CA HIS A 48 0.64 -2.38 1.26
C HIS A 48 0.27 -2.67 2.71
N LEU A 49 0.94 -1.96 3.65
CA LEU A 49 0.63 -2.04 5.07
C LEU A 49 -0.54 -1.13 5.42
N VAL A 50 -1.65 -1.73 5.90
CA VAL A 50 -2.83 -0.99 6.31
C VAL A 50 -2.53 -0.25 7.61
N LEU A 51 -2.74 1.08 7.58
CA LEU A 51 -2.59 1.93 8.76
C LEU A 51 -3.97 2.22 9.38
N PRO A 52 -4.07 2.24 10.73
CA PRO A 52 -5.31 2.59 11.39
C PRO A 52 -5.71 4.03 11.06
N ASN A 53 -7.00 4.31 10.95
CA ASN A 53 -7.58 5.61 10.59
C ASN A 53 -7.13 6.17 9.22
N HIS A 54 -6.45 5.37 8.39
CA HIS A 54 -5.90 5.79 7.10
C HIS A 54 -6.42 4.96 5.91
N VAL A 55 -7.60 4.33 6.07
CA VAL A 55 -8.23 3.50 5.03
C VAL A 55 -8.53 4.30 3.76
N GLU A 56 -9.37 5.33 3.84
CA GLU A 56 -9.79 6.08 2.66
C GLU A 56 -8.68 6.96 2.09
N CYS A 57 -7.97 7.68 2.95
CA CYS A 57 -6.97 8.65 2.50
C CYS A 57 -5.68 7.98 2.00
N CYS A 58 -5.37 6.74 2.44
CA CYS A 58 -4.18 6.00 2.00
C CYS A 58 -4.53 4.69 1.29
N SER A 59 -5.09 3.71 1.98
CA SER A 59 -5.27 2.36 1.42
C SER A 59 -6.11 2.34 0.15
N TYR A 60 -7.25 3.01 0.14
CA TYR A 60 -8.09 3.07 -1.06
C TYR A 60 -7.37 3.75 -2.22
N LYS A 61 -6.73 4.91 -1.97
CA LYS A 61 -5.98 5.62 -3.02
C LYS A 61 -4.81 4.80 -3.58
N VAL A 62 -4.11 4.05 -2.73
CA VAL A 62 -3.04 3.14 -3.16
C VAL A 62 -3.60 2.05 -4.07
N LEU A 63 -4.65 1.35 -3.62
CA LEU A 63 -5.26 0.26 -4.39
C LEU A 63 -5.85 0.77 -5.71
N GLU A 64 -6.55 1.90 -5.68
CA GLU A 64 -7.13 2.55 -6.86
C GLU A 64 -6.03 2.94 -7.85
N TRP A 65 -4.93 3.52 -7.38
CA TRP A 65 -3.82 3.86 -8.25
C TRP A 65 -3.23 2.62 -8.93
N ILE A 66 -2.98 1.54 -8.16
CA ILE A 66 -2.43 0.28 -8.69
C ILE A 66 -3.37 -0.28 -9.76
N ALA A 67 -4.67 -0.38 -9.48
CA ALA A 67 -5.65 -0.96 -10.39
C ALA A 67 -5.78 -0.18 -11.72
N HIS A 68 -5.58 1.14 -11.69
CA HIS A 68 -5.69 1.99 -12.87
C HIS A 68 -4.37 2.19 -13.64
N ASN A 69 -3.22 1.96 -13.02
CA ASN A 69 -1.92 2.32 -13.62
C ASN A 69 -1.02 1.13 -13.93
N LEU A 70 -1.32 -0.06 -13.40
CA LEU A 70 -0.46 -1.23 -13.53
C LEU A 70 -1.21 -2.45 -14.13
N PRO A 71 -0.52 -3.29 -14.92
CA PRO A 71 -1.11 -4.48 -15.53
C PRO A 71 -1.45 -5.55 -14.48
N ARG A 72 -2.71 -5.98 -14.43
CA ARG A 72 -3.25 -6.91 -13.43
C ARG A 72 -2.66 -8.33 -13.50
N ASP A 73 -2.23 -8.75 -14.68
CA ASP A 73 -1.63 -10.07 -14.95
C ASP A 73 -0.17 -10.18 -14.50
N ARG A 74 0.46 -9.05 -14.16
CA ARG A 74 1.88 -8.97 -13.78
C ARG A 74 2.12 -8.35 -12.40
N VAL A 75 1.05 -7.92 -11.73
CA VAL A 75 1.12 -7.26 -10.42
C VAL A 75 0.14 -7.88 -9.44
N LEU A 76 0.69 -8.40 -8.35
CA LEU A 76 -0.06 -8.85 -7.18
C LEU A 76 0.08 -7.81 -6.06
N VAL A 77 -0.88 -7.77 -5.15
CA VAL A 77 -0.82 -6.89 -3.97
C VAL A 77 -0.88 -7.71 -2.70
N ASN A 78 0.14 -7.61 -1.87
CA ASN A 78 0.12 -8.12 -0.51
C ASN A 78 -0.46 -7.03 0.42
N ILE A 79 -1.69 -7.23 0.88
CA ILE A 79 -2.36 -6.33 1.83
C ILE A 79 -2.03 -6.82 3.24
N MET A 80 -1.20 -6.07 3.96
CA MET A 80 -0.68 -6.47 5.26
C MET A 80 -1.48 -5.84 6.40
N ASP A 81 -1.99 -6.67 7.30
CA ASP A 81 -2.71 -6.27 8.52
C ASP A 81 -1.80 -6.13 9.76
N GLN A 82 -0.50 -6.37 9.58
CA GLN A 82 0.49 -6.58 10.63
C GLN A 82 0.98 -5.29 11.31
N TYR A 83 0.29 -4.15 11.11
CA TYR A 83 0.73 -2.89 11.68
C TYR A 83 0.67 -2.95 13.21
N ARG A 84 1.80 -2.60 13.84
CA ARG A 84 1.94 -2.46 15.29
C ARG A 84 2.54 -1.08 15.58
N PRO A 85 1.92 -0.28 16.48
CA PRO A 85 2.52 0.97 16.90
C PRO A 85 3.82 0.66 17.66
N GLU A 86 4.93 1.15 17.16
CA GLU A 86 6.27 0.96 17.72
C GLU A 86 7.01 2.31 17.74
N TYR A 87 7.99 2.45 18.64
CA TYR A 87 8.82 3.65 18.73
C TYR A 87 7.96 4.94 18.86
N ARG A 88 8.16 5.91 17.97
CA ARG A 88 7.44 7.20 17.94
C ARG A 88 6.03 7.12 17.38
N ALA A 89 5.54 5.95 16.96
CA ALA A 89 4.16 5.82 16.46
C ALA A 89 3.13 6.25 17.50
N TYR A 90 3.41 6.07 18.79
CA TYR A 90 2.54 6.50 19.89
C TYR A 90 2.40 8.04 20.00
N GLU A 91 3.30 8.82 19.40
CA GLU A 91 3.18 10.28 19.32
C GLU A 91 2.05 10.71 18.35
N TYR A 92 1.62 9.81 17.45
CA TYR A 92 0.59 10.04 16.45
C TYR A 92 -0.69 9.28 16.81
N LYS A 93 -1.64 9.96 17.46
CA LYS A 93 -2.86 9.35 18.02
C LYS A 93 -3.63 8.50 17.02
N GLU A 94 -3.65 8.91 15.75
CA GLU A 94 -4.35 8.22 14.68
C GLU A 94 -3.69 6.91 14.24
N ILE A 95 -2.39 6.71 14.46
CA ILE A 95 -1.71 5.42 14.20
C ILE A 95 -1.23 4.73 15.49
N ALA A 96 -1.56 5.24 16.68
CA ALA A 96 -1.11 4.69 17.96
C ALA A 96 -1.80 3.36 18.38
N ARG A 97 -2.43 2.64 17.44
CA ARG A 97 -3.15 1.38 17.68
C ARG A 97 -2.96 0.43 16.50
N ARG A 98 -3.44 -0.80 16.60
CA ARG A 98 -3.56 -1.69 15.43
C ARG A 98 -4.79 -1.30 14.57
N PRO A 99 -4.82 -1.62 13.27
CA PRO A 99 -6.03 -1.51 12.47
C PRO A 99 -7.13 -2.38 13.10
N ARG A 100 -8.36 -1.86 13.11
CA ARG A 100 -9.52 -2.64 13.53
C ARG A 100 -9.95 -3.58 12.41
N ILE A 101 -10.73 -4.60 12.76
CA ILE A 101 -11.23 -5.58 11.79
C ILE A 101 -12.09 -4.91 10.71
N ASP A 102 -12.95 -3.94 11.08
CA ASP A 102 -13.76 -3.18 10.13
C ASP A 102 -12.91 -2.41 9.10
N GLU A 103 -11.77 -1.88 9.52
CA GLU A 103 -10.83 -1.19 8.62
C GLU A 103 -10.17 -2.17 7.64
N LEU A 104 -9.76 -3.34 8.12
CA LEU A 104 -9.15 -4.38 7.28
C LEU A 104 -10.16 -4.93 6.27
N GLU A 105 -11.35 -5.32 6.73
CA GLU A 105 -12.43 -5.82 5.87
C GLU A 105 -12.84 -4.79 4.81
N SER A 106 -12.82 -3.50 5.16
CA SER A 106 -13.07 -2.42 4.21
C SER A 106 -12.01 -2.36 3.10
N VAL A 107 -10.72 -2.51 3.46
CA VAL A 107 -9.61 -2.54 2.50
C VAL A 107 -9.69 -3.79 1.61
N TYR A 108 -9.93 -4.96 2.18
CA TYR A 108 -10.09 -6.22 1.42
C TYR A 108 -11.26 -6.15 0.44
N SER A 109 -12.43 -5.72 0.91
CA SER A 109 -13.62 -5.54 0.08
C SER A 109 -13.39 -4.52 -1.04
N TYR A 110 -12.60 -3.47 -0.79
CA TYR A 110 -12.25 -2.50 -1.82
C TYR A 110 -11.27 -3.07 -2.85
N ALA A 111 -10.27 -3.84 -2.43
CA ALA A 111 -9.37 -4.54 -3.34
C ALA A 111 -10.11 -5.53 -4.25
N ASP A 112 -11.08 -6.27 -3.71
CA ASP A 112 -11.95 -7.15 -4.50
C ASP A 112 -12.77 -6.38 -5.53
N ARG A 113 -13.38 -5.24 -5.14
CA ARG A 113 -14.15 -4.39 -6.06
C ARG A 113 -13.30 -3.86 -7.22
N LEU A 114 -12.02 -3.62 -7.00
CA LEU A 114 -11.07 -3.16 -8.02
C LEU A 114 -10.50 -4.30 -8.89
N GLY A 115 -10.81 -5.56 -8.55
CA GLY A 115 -10.28 -6.73 -9.23
C GLY A 115 -8.79 -6.94 -9.00
N ILE A 116 -8.28 -6.55 -7.83
CA ILE A 116 -6.88 -6.74 -7.45
C ILE A 116 -6.66 -8.18 -6.98
N LEU A 117 -5.58 -8.81 -7.43
CA LEU A 117 -5.16 -10.13 -6.96
C LEU A 117 -4.38 -10.01 -5.65
N TRP A 118 -5.05 -10.26 -4.52
CA TRP A 118 -4.44 -10.12 -3.18
C TRP A 118 -4.59 -11.36 -2.27
N ARG A 119 -5.62 -12.18 -2.49
CA ARG A 119 -6.05 -13.25 -1.56
C ARG A 119 -5.02 -14.36 -1.36
N ASP A 120 -4.30 -14.72 -2.42
CA ASP A 120 -3.33 -15.84 -2.38
C ASP A 120 -1.97 -15.43 -1.81
N ILE A 121 -1.74 -14.12 -1.64
CA ILE A 121 -0.45 -13.56 -1.20
C ILE A 121 -0.51 -12.97 0.22
N SER A 122 -1.70 -12.60 0.69
CA SER A 122 -1.88 -11.86 1.96
C SER A 122 -2.22 -12.78 3.15
N ARG A 123 -2.01 -14.10 3.03
CA ARG A 123 -2.27 -15.10 4.08
C ARG A 123 -1.03 -15.42 4.91
#